data_AF-A0A4Q2USB5-F1
#
_entry.id   AF-A0A4Q2USB5-F1
#
_cell.length_a   1.000
_cell.length_b   1.000
_cell.length_c   1.000
_cell.angle_alpha   90.00
_cell.angle_beta   90.00
_cell.angle_gamma   90.00
#
_symmetry.space_group_name_H-M   'P 1'
#
loop_
_entity.id
_entity.type
_entity.pdbx_description
1 polymer ?
#
loop_
_entity_poly.entity_id
_entity_poly.type
_entity_poly.pdbx_seq_one_letter_code
_entity_poly.pdbx_strand_id
1 'polypeptide(L)'
;ARLLAVRNIAHTFIEYPEFHAVILSCNYMARDVLLSSRRAGPKLLKKTFAQHKQGLVKKLHNSLSSMVHFTIDMWTSSEQKAAYQAIVVHFVDAETRGVAQALLSLREFKGSHNGKLQAKAFLEVVEEYDLRGKVGYFTMDNHDANDTMLDDIAKEIDGLDPVARRLRCSGHIMNLIVQAFLFRSKAKKIQEDEREGIDEA
;
A
#
# COMPACT_ATOMS: atom_id res chain seq x y z
N ALA A 1 14.57 1.65 -16.20
CA ALA A 1 13.46 1.81 -15.25
C ALA A 1 13.85 1.36 -13.85
N ARG A 2 14.15 0.08 -13.64
CA ARG A 2 14.45 -0.45 -12.29
C ARG A 2 15.58 0.29 -11.57
N LEU A 3 16.67 0.62 -12.27
CA LEU A 3 17.76 1.43 -11.70
C LEU A 3 17.26 2.79 -11.18
N LEU A 4 16.49 3.53 -12.01
CA LEU A 4 15.92 4.83 -11.62
C LEU A 4 15.01 4.70 -10.40
N ALA A 5 14.13 3.70 -10.38
CA ALA A 5 13.17 3.51 -9.31
C ALA A 5 13.84 3.05 -7.99
N VAL A 6 14.64 2.00 -8.04
CA VAL A 6 15.24 1.37 -6.84
C VAL A 6 16.29 2.27 -6.20
N ARG A 7 17.01 3.05 -6.99
CA ARG A 7 18.06 3.96 -6.48
C ARG A 7 17.59 5.39 -6.30
N ASN A 8 16.30 5.67 -6.54
CA ASN A 8 15.74 7.01 -6.47
C ASN A 8 16.56 8.05 -7.24
N ILE A 9 16.92 7.71 -8.48
CA ILE A 9 17.79 8.54 -9.32
C ILE A 9 16.92 9.44 -10.21
N ALA A 10 17.34 10.70 -10.37
CA ALA A 10 16.70 11.66 -11.24
C ALA A 10 16.57 11.15 -12.69
N HIS A 11 15.48 11.49 -13.37
CA HIS A 11 15.25 11.08 -14.76
C HIS A 11 16.26 11.66 -15.74
N THR A 12 17.02 12.70 -15.37
CA THR A 12 18.11 13.27 -16.18
C THR A 12 19.35 12.37 -16.23
N PHE A 13 19.49 11.41 -15.31
CA PHE A 13 20.64 10.51 -15.25
C PHE A 13 20.87 9.73 -16.57
N ILE A 14 19.80 9.38 -17.28
CA ILE A 14 19.90 8.68 -18.57
C ILE A 14 20.43 9.58 -19.70
N GLU A 15 20.58 10.88 -19.47
CA GLU A 15 21.17 11.82 -20.43
C GLU A 15 22.67 12.03 -20.17
N TYR A 16 23.23 11.50 -19.08
CA TYR A 16 24.61 11.78 -18.69
C TYR A 16 25.60 11.07 -19.62
N PRO A 17 26.55 11.80 -20.26
CA PRO A 17 27.54 11.19 -21.16
C PRO A 17 28.35 10.07 -20.49
N GLU A 18 28.67 10.21 -19.20
CA GLU A 18 29.42 9.24 -18.41
C GLU A 18 28.64 7.93 -18.26
N PHE A 19 27.32 8.02 -18.05
CA PHE A 19 26.46 6.84 -18.00
C PHE A 19 26.47 6.12 -19.36
N HIS A 20 26.36 6.86 -20.46
CA HIS A 20 26.44 6.28 -21.80
C HIS A 20 27.82 5.65 -22.08
N ALA A 21 28.90 6.31 -21.68
CA ALA A 21 30.26 5.81 -21.85
C ALA A 21 30.48 4.47 -21.14
N VAL A 22 29.98 4.32 -19.90
CA VAL A 22 30.06 3.06 -19.15
C VAL A 22 29.24 1.95 -19.82
N ILE A 23 28.04 2.24 -20.31
CA ILE A 23 27.23 1.21 -20.98
C ILE A 23 27.86 0.80 -22.32
N LEU A 24 28.36 1.77 -23.09
CA LEU A 24 28.96 1.52 -24.40
C LEU A 24 30.35 0.86 -24.31
N SER A 25 31.09 1.05 -23.22
CA SER A 25 32.35 0.31 -22.98
C SER A 25 32.10 -1.17 -22.69
N CYS A 26 30.98 -1.50 -22.06
CA CYS A 26 30.55 -2.89 -21.84
C CYS A 26 29.95 -3.52 -23.11
N ASN A 27 29.15 -2.76 -23.87
CA ASN A 27 28.52 -3.23 -25.10
C ASN A 27 28.24 -2.07 -26.06
N TYR A 28 29.07 -1.92 -27.09
CA TYR A 28 28.93 -0.84 -28.06
C TYR A 28 27.64 -0.93 -28.89
N MET A 29 27.07 -2.13 -29.07
CA MET A 29 25.80 -2.32 -29.79
C MET A 29 24.59 -1.82 -28.98
N ALA A 30 24.75 -1.49 -27.70
CA ALA A 30 23.69 -0.93 -26.89
C ALA A 30 23.26 0.48 -27.34
N ARG A 31 24.01 1.13 -28.25
CA ARG A 31 23.72 2.47 -28.77
C ARG A 31 22.28 2.61 -29.28
N ASP A 32 21.76 1.62 -29.99
CA ASP A 32 20.43 1.69 -30.61
C ASP A 32 19.28 1.49 -29.63
N VAL A 33 19.57 0.97 -28.44
CA VAL A 33 18.57 0.72 -27.38
C VAL A 33 18.70 1.68 -26.20
N LEU A 34 19.78 2.45 -26.13
CA LEU A 34 20.02 3.42 -25.08
C LEU A 34 19.07 4.62 -25.21
N LEU A 35 18.39 4.94 -24.11
CA LEU A 35 17.55 6.13 -24.04
C LEU A 35 18.43 7.35 -23.82
N SER A 36 18.23 8.38 -24.65
CA SER A 36 18.99 9.64 -24.61
C SER A 36 18.16 10.85 -24.19
N SER A 37 16.92 10.65 -23.72
CA SER A 37 16.06 11.75 -23.27
C SER A 37 15.39 11.43 -21.95
N ARG A 38 15.47 12.37 -21.00
CA ARG A 38 14.80 12.35 -19.69
C ARG A 38 13.30 12.13 -19.80
N ARG A 39 12.69 12.60 -20.90
CA ARG A 39 11.25 12.40 -21.20
C ARG A 39 10.90 10.94 -21.45
N ALA A 40 11.87 10.10 -21.81
CA ALA A 40 11.68 8.66 -21.96
C ALA A 40 11.69 7.93 -20.61
N GLY A 41 12.29 8.49 -19.56
CA GLY A 41 12.34 7.90 -18.21
C GLY A 41 10.95 7.57 -17.66
N PRO A 42 10.03 8.56 -17.54
CA PRO A 42 8.65 8.32 -17.10
C PRO A 42 7.89 7.31 -17.97
N LYS A 43 8.06 7.36 -19.29
CA LYS A 43 7.42 6.41 -20.22
C LYS A 43 7.91 4.98 -19.98
N LEU A 44 9.22 4.81 -19.79
CA LEU A 44 9.82 3.52 -19.48
C LEU A 44 9.35 3.00 -18.11
N LEU A 45 9.29 3.87 -17.10
CA LEU A 45 8.76 3.52 -15.77
C LEU A 45 7.30 3.06 -15.86
N LYS A 46 6.44 3.81 -16.55
CA LYS A 46 5.02 3.45 -16.73
C LYS A 46 4.85 2.11 -17.45
N LYS A 47 5.61 1.87 -18.53
CA LYS A 47 5.61 0.59 -19.26
C LYS A 47 6.07 -0.57 -18.35
N THR A 48 7.16 -0.37 -17.62
CA THR A 48 7.73 -1.39 -16.73
C THR A 48 6.79 -1.69 -15.57
N PHE A 49 6.15 -0.67 -15.00
CA PHE A 49 5.12 -0.82 -13.98
C PHE A 49 3.95 -1.66 -14.48
N ALA A 50 3.41 -1.36 -15.67
CA ALA A 50 2.30 -2.14 -16.24
C ALA A 50 2.66 -3.63 -16.42
N GLN A 51 3.89 -3.92 -16.86
CA GLN A 51 4.39 -5.29 -16.98
C GLN A 51 4.51 -5.99 -15.62
N HIS A 52 5.09 -5.32 -14.61
CA HIS A 52 5.20 -5.88 -13.26
C HIS A 52 3.83 -6.06 -12.60
N LYS A 53 2.89 -5.13 -12.81
CA LYS A 53 1.52 -5.22 -12.32
C LYS A 53 0.83 -6.47 -12.85
N GLN A 54 0.93 -6.75 -14.16
CA GLN A 54 0.39 -7.98 -14.73
C GLN A 54 1.00 -9.24 -14.11
N GLY A 55 2.31 -9.24 -13.86
CA GLY A 55 2.98 -10.33 -13.14
C GLY A 55 2.48 -10.49 -11.71
N LEU A 56 2.27 -9.38 -11.00
CA LEU A 56 1.76 -9.37 -9.63
C LEU A 56 0.32 -9.89 -9.56
N VAL A 57 -0.58 -9.46 -10.46
CA VAL A 57 -1.95 -9.99 -10.53
C VAL A 57 -1.95 -11.51 -10.63
N LYS A 58 -1.11 -12.08 -11.53
CA LYS A 58 -0.94 -13.54 -11.64
C LYS A 58 -0.47 -14.18 -10.33
N LYS A 59 0.50 -13.57 -9.63
CA LYS A 59 0.98 -14.07 -8.33
C LYS A 59 -0.11 -14.05 -7.26
N LEU A 60 -0.92 -12.99 -7.21
CA LEU A 60 -2.00 -12.86 -6.23
C LEU A 60 -3.13 -13.88 -6.48
N HIS A 61 -3.49 -14.08 -7.75
CA HIS A 61 -4.48 -15.09 -8.14
C HIS A 61 -4.01 -16.52 -7.81
N ASN A 62 -2.72 -16.78 -8.06
CA ASN A 62 -2.07 -18.06 -7.78
C ASN A 62 -1.59 -18.20 -6.33
N SER A 63 -1.92 -17.26 -5.43
CA SER A 63 -1.61 -17.40 -4.00
C SER A 63 -2.12 -18.75 -3.48
N LEU A 64 -1.31 -19.41 -2.63
CA LEU A 64 -1.68 -20.72 -2.08
C LEU A 64 -2.89 -20.64 -1.13
N SER A 65 -3.09 -19.47 -0.51
CA SER A 65 -4.28 -19.20 0.28
C SER A 65 -5.43 -18.75 -0.62
N SER A 66 -6.66 -19.17 -0.28
CA SER A 66 -7.89 -18.68 -0.91
C SER A 66 -8.05 -17.17 -0.71
N MET A 67 -7.49 -16.63 0.38
CA MET A 67 -7.53 -15.22 0.73
C MET A 67 -6.15 -14.57 0.66
N VAL A 68 -6.13 -13.28 0.34
CA VAL A 68 -5.01 -12.36 0.52
C VAL A 68 -5.39 -11.31 1.57
N HIS A 69 -4.42 -10.87 2.35
CA HIS A 69 -4.65 -9.99 3.50
C HIS A 69 -4.06 -8.62 3.22
N PHE A 70 -4.51 -7.59 3.93
CA PHE A 70 -4.15 -6.21 3.65
C PHE A 70 -3.61 -5.52 4.89
N THR A 71 -2.60 -4.69 4.71
CA THR A 71 -2.29 -3.61 5.66
C THR A 71 -2.68 -2.31 5.01
N ILE A 72 -3.45 -1.50 5.73
CA ILE A 72 -3.89 -0.20 5.26
C ILE A 72 -3.43 0.83 6.29
N ASP A 73 -2.70 1.82 5.80
CA ASP A 73 -2.21 2.92 6.61
C ASP A 73 -2.60 4.25 5.95
N MET A 74 -2.99 5.20 6.79
CA MET A 74 -3.38 6.53 6.36
C MET A 74 -2.65 7.55 7.24
N TRP A 75 -1.91 8.45 6.62
CA TRP A 75 -1.20 9.50 7.34
C TRP A 75 -1.30 10.84 6.61
N THR A 76 -1.09 11.91 7.36
CA THR A 76 -0.96 13.26 6.81
C THR A 76 0.49 13.68 6.85
N SER A 77 1.06 13.99 5.68
CA SER A 77 2.36 14.62 5.59
C SER A 77 2.23 16.09 5.98
N SER A 78 2.84 16.47 7.11
CA SER A 78 2.86 17.85 7.60
C SER A 78 3.56 18.79 6.60
N GLU A 79 4.63 18.31 5.97
CA GLU A 79 5.43 19.06 5.00
C GLU A 79 4.63 19.35 3.72
N GLN A 80 3.97 18.32 3.18
CA GLN A 80 3.27 18.41 1.90
C GLN A 80 1.81 18.86 2.06
N LYS A 81 1.31 18.96 3.31
CA LYS A 81 -0.10 19.24 3.65
C LYS A 81 -1.07 18.34 2.89
N ALA A 82 -0.69 17.07 2.72
CA ALA A 82 -1.40 16.09 1.93
C ALA A 82 -1.55 14.79 2.73
N ALA A 83 -2.72 14.17 2.63
CA ALA A 83 -2.98 12.86 3.18
C ALA A 83 -2.64 11.76 2.17
N TYR A 84 -2.17 10.62 2.65
CA TYR A 84 -1.82 9.47 1.81
C TYR A 84 -2.39 8.20 2.40
N GLN A 85 -2.96 7.35 1.53
CA GLN A 85 -3.35 6.00 1.88
C GLN A 85 -2.43 4.99 1.18
N ALA A 86 -1.78 4.15 1.97
CA ALA A 86 -1.06 2.99 1.48
C ALA A 86 -1.92 1.73 1.65
N ILE A 87 -2.02 0.93 0.59
CA ILE A 87 -2.63 -0.41 0.63
C ILE A 87 -1.57 -1.42 0.24
N VAL A 88 -1.18 -2.23 1.20
CA VAL A 88 -0.22 -3.33 1.01
C VAL A 88 -0.97 -4.64 1.08
N VAL A 89 -0.78 -5.51 0.09
CA VAL A 89 -1.30 -6.88 0.12
C VAL A 89 -0.24 -7.84 0.62
N HIS A 90 -0.67 -8.84 1.38
CA HIS A 90 0.10 -9.95 1.92
C HIS A 90 -0.50 -11.26 1.43
N PHE A 91 0.33 -12.16 0.92
CA PHE A 91 -0.10 -13.42 0.30
C PHE A 91 0.98 -14.49 0.43
N VAL A 92 0.61 -15.74 0.17
CA VAL A 92 1.58 -16.85 0.15
C VAL A 92 1.91 -17.15 -1.31
N ASP A 93 3.12 -16.79 -1.74
CA ASP A 93 3.57 -16.96 -3.12
C ASP A 93 3.74 -18.46 -3.42
N ALA A 94 3.02 -18.95 -4.45
CA ALA A 94 3.07 -20.36 -4.83
C ALA A 94 4.43 -20.83 -5.35
N GLU A 95 5.22 -19.93 -5.94
CA GLU A 95 6.54 -20.22 -6.47
C GLU A 95 7.55 -20.37 -5.33
N THR A 96 7.59 -19.41 -4.40
CA THR A 96 8.57 -19.41 -3.29
C THR A 96 8.11 -20.21 -2.08
N ARG A 97 6.82 -20.56 -2.01
CA ARG A 97 6.14 -21.13 -0.82
C ARG A 97 6.21 -20.25 0.42
N GLY A 98 6.67 -18.99 0.28
CA GLY A 98 6.86 -18.05 1.38
C GLY A 98 5.80 -16.95 1.40
N VAL A 99 5.71 -16.26 2.54
CA VAL A 99 4.93 -15.03 2.64
C VAL A 99 5.60 -13.93 1.81
N ALA A 100 4.80 -13.28 0.98
CA ALA A 100 5.21 -12.14 0.17
C ALA A 100 4.25 -10.97 0.41
N GLN A 101 4.75 -9.76 0.14
CA GLN A 101 3.95 -8.54 0.21
C GLN A 101 4.22 -7.63 -0.98
N ALA A 102 3.22 -6.83 -1.35
CA ALA A 102 3.34 -5.84 -2.40
C ALA A 102 2.49 -4.60 -2.10
N LEU A 103 3.05 -3.41 -2.37
CA LEU A 103 2.30 -2.17 -2.35
C LEU A 103 1.40 -2.11 -3.58
N LEU A 104 0.08 -2.18 -3.38
CA LEU A 104 -0.91 -2.10 -4.46
C LEU A 104 -1.24 -0.65 -4.83
N SER A 105 -1.25 0.22 -3.82
CA SER A 105 -1.69 1.61 -3.96
C SER A 105 -0.99 2.50 -2.94
N LEU A 106 -0.59 3.68 -3.41
CA LEU A 106 -0.16 4.81 -2.59
C LEU A 106 -0.78 6.07 -3.20
N ARG A 107 -2.02 6.37 -2.80
CA ARG A 107 -2.80 7.47 -3.39
C ARG A 107 -2.85 8.65 -2.43
N GLU A 108 -2.70 9.85 -2.99
CA GLU A 108 -2.94 11.11 -2.28
C GLU A 108 -4.45 11.30 -2.09
N PHE A 109 -4.86 11.65 -0.87
CA PHE A 109 -6.21 11.99 -0.50
C PHE A 109 -6.36 13.50 -0.34
N LYS A 110 -7.22 14.09 -1.16
CA LYS A 110 -7.58 15.51 -1.09
C LYS A 110 -8.89 15.64 -0.31
N GLY A 111 -8.81 15.94 0.98
CA GLY A 111 -9.99 16.16 1.83
C GLY A 111 -9.85 15.61 3.26
N SER A 112 -10.97 15.63 3.99
CA SER A 112 -11.09 15.04 5.33
C SER A 112 -10.88 13.52 5.30
N HIS A 113 -10.25 12.97 6.34
CA HIS A 113 -9.98 11.54 6.58
C HIS A 113 -11.25 10.72 6.81
N ASN A 114 -12.14 10.69 5.81
CA ASN A 114 -13.42 10.02 5.91
C ASN A 114 -13.27 8.53 5.54
N GLY A 115 -13.67 7.63 6.45
CA GLY A 115 -13.68 6.17 6.23
C GLY A 115 -14.40 5.74 4.94
N LYS A 116 -15.46 6.46 4.52
CA LYS A 116 -16.18 6.15 3.27
C LYS A 116 -15.32 6.33 2.02
N LEU A 117 -14.51 7.40 1.99
CA LEU A 117 -13.60 7.66 0.87
C LEU A 117 -12.46 6.64 0.87
N GLN A 118 -12.01 6.23 2.05
CA GLN A 118 -11.02 5.18 2.21
C GLN A 118 -11.53 3.83 1.68
N ALA A 119 -12.79 3.47 1.99
CA ALA A 119 -13.44 2.27 1.49
C ALA A 119 -13.53 2.28 -0.04
N LYS A 120 -13.98 3.40 -0.62
CA LYS A 120 -14.05 3.57 -2.08
C LYS A 120 -12.69 3.35 -2.74
N ALA A 121 -11.63 3.98 -2.23
CA ALA A 121 -10.29 3.84 -2.79
C ALA A 121 -9.77 2.39 -2.68
N PHE A 122 -10.07 1.70 -1.57
CA PHE A 122 -9.75 0.29 -1.42
C PHE A 122 -10.49 -0.58 -2.45
N LEU A 123 -11.79 -0.39 -2.62
CA LEU A 123 -12.61 -1.15 -3.57
C LEU A 123 -12.15 -0.92 -5.03
N GLU A 124 -11.75 0.30 -5.38
CA GLU A 124 -11.14 0.58 -6.69
C GLU A 124 -9.82 -0.20 -6.89
N VAL A 125 -9.01 -0.35 -5.84
CA VAL A 125 -7.77 -1.14 -5.89
C VAL A 125 -8.08 -2.63 -5.98
N VAL A 126 -9.05 -3.13 -5.21
CA VAL A 126 -9.49 -4.53 -5.30
C VAL A 126 -9.97 -4.85 -6.71
N GLU A 127 -10.71 -3.94 -7.35
CA GLU A 127 -11.15 -4.12 -8.73
C GLU A 127 -10.00 -4.04 -9.72
N GLU A 128 -9.09 -3.07 -9.54
CA GLU A 128 -7.92 -2.86 -10.40
C GLU A 128 -7.00 -4.09 -10.48
N TYR A 129 -6.98 -4.92 -9.44
CA TYR A 129 -6.20 -6.15 -9.33
C TYR A 129 -7.04 -7.43 -9.40
N ASP A 130 -8.35 -7.32 -9.63
CA ASP A 130 -9.30 -8.44 -9.70
C ASP A 130 -9.24 -9.35 -8.46
N LEU A 131 -9.37 -8.75 -7.27
CA LEU A 131 -9.21 -9.44 -5.98
C LEU A 131 -10.51 -9.62 -5.19
N ARG A 132 -11.67 -9.24 -5.75
CA ARG A 132 -12.96 -9.25 -5.02
C ARG A 132 -13.23 -10.57 -4.29
N GLY A 133 -13.01 -11.71 -4.97
CA GLY A 133 -13.23 -13.04 -4.40
C GLY A 133 -12.10 -13.56 -3.49
N LYS A 134 -11.05 -12.79 -3.24
CA LYS A 134 -9.89 -13.20 -2.42
C LYS A 134 -9.64 -12.28 -1.23
N VAL A 135 -10.53 -11.34 -0.93
CA VAL A 135 -10.31 -10.40 0.19
C VAL A 135 -10.39 -11.12 1.54
N GLY A 136 -9.28 -11.06 2.28
CA GLY A 136 -9.12 -11.66 3.60
C GLY A 136 -9.24 -10.63 4.74
N TYR A 137 -8.18 -10.52 5.53
CA TYR A 137 -8.13 -9.73 6.76
C TYR A 137 -7.42 -8.40 6.55
N PHE A 138 -7.67 -7.45 7.44
CA PHE A 138 -7.16 -6.08 7.39
C PHE A 138 -6.39 -5.74 8.66
N THR A 139 -5.12 -5.39 8.54
CA THR A 139 -4.33 -4.83 9.63
C THR A 139 -4.29 -3.31 9.51
N MET A 140 -4.84 -2.59 10.47
CA MET A 140 -4.99 -1.14 10.46
C MET A 140 -4.71 -0.56 11.86
N ASP A 141 -4.43 0.74 11.95
CA ASP A 141 -4.26 1.41 13.25
C ASP A 141 -5.59 1.51 14.03
N ASN A 142 -5.52 1.99 15.27
CA ASN A 142 -6.66 2.03 16.20
C ASN A 142 -7.47 3.32 16.03
N HIS A 143 -7.90 3.62 14.81
CA HIS A 143 -8.68 4.81 14.49
C HIS A 143 -10.10 4.42 14.04
N ASP A 144 -11.11 5.17 14.48
CA ASP A 144 -12.55 4.84 14.27
C ASP A 144 -12.95 4.93 12.79
N ALA A 145 -12.32 5.83 12.04
CA ALA A 145 -12.48 5.92 10.58
C ALA A 145 -12.24 4.58 9.85
N ASN A 146 -11.46 3.66 10.45
CA ASN A 146 -11.24 2.33 9.90
C ASN A 146 -12.42 1.39 10.15
N ASP A 147 -13.20 1.57 11.23
CA ASP A 147 -14.44 0.81 11.45
C ASP A 147 -15.44 1.21 10.36
N THR A 148 -15.63 2.52 10.16
CA THR A 148 -16.48 3.05 9.08
C THR A 148 -16.04 2.56 7.70
N MET A 149 -14.73 2.47 7.46
CA MET A 149 -14.19 1.96 6.21
C MET A 149 -14.56 0.48 5.98
N LEU A 150 -14.39 -0.37 7.00
CA LEU A 150 -14.68 -1.79 6.87
C LEU A 150 -16.18 -2.06 6.76
N ASP A 151 -17.03 -1.30 7.46
CA ASP A 151 -18.48 -1.38 7.31
C ASP A 151 -18.93 -1.08 5.87
N ASP A 152 -18.31 -0.07 5.24
CA ASP A 152 -18.60 0.27 3.85
C ASP A 152 -18.05 -0.78 2.87
N ILE A 153 -16.91 -1.40 3.16
CA ILE A 153 -16.36 -2.50 2.35
C ILE A 153 -17.25 -3.75 2.47
N ALA A 154 -17.77 -4.04 3.67
CA ALA A 154 -18.62 -5.21 3.94
C ALA A 154 -19.94 -5.19 3.15
N LYS A 155 -20.43 -3.99 2.77
CA LYS A 155 -21.60 -3.83 1.90
C LYS A 155 -21.35 -4.26 0.46
N GLU A 156 -20.09 -4.27 0.03
CA GLU A 156 -19.68 -4.48 -1.37
C GLU A 156 -18.95 -5.82 -1.58
N ILE A 157 -18.57 -6.51 -0.51
CA ILE A 157 -17.88 -7.79 -0.54
C ILE A 157 -18.66 -8.82 0.26
N ASP A 158 -19.30 -9.75 -0.44
CA ASP A 158 -20.13 -10.78 0.15
C ASP A 158 -19.38 -11.63 1.20
N GLY A 159 -20.03 -11.83 2.36
CA GLY A 159 -19.50 -12.65 3.45
C GLY A 159 -18.33 -12.02 4.22
N LEU A 160 -18.04 -10.73 4.00
CA LEU A 160 -17.06 -9.98 4.78
C LEU A 160 -17.68 -9.51 6.09
N ASP A 161 -17.20 -10.07 7.20
CA ASP A 161 -17.50 -9.58 8.55
C ASP A 161 -16.49 -8.47 8.91
N PRO A 162 -16.93 -7.20 9.05
CA PRO A 162 -16.03 -6.06 9.26
C PRO A 162 -15.33 -6.11 10.62
N VAL A 163 -15.97 -6.70 11.63
CA VAL A 163 -15.40 -6.81 12.99
C VAL A 163 -14.40 -7.96 13.02
N ALA A 164 -14.82 -9.16 12.59
CA ALA A 164 -13.98 -10.35 12.66
C ALA A 164 -12.75 -10.30 11.74
N ARG A 165 -12.81 -9.52 10.64
CA ARG A 165 -11.71 -9.38 9.68
C ARG A 165 -10.81 -8.18 9.97
N ARG A 166 -11.07 -7.41 11.03
CA ARG A 166 -10.20 -6.32 11.47
C ARG A 166 -9.17 -6.78 12.50
N LEU A 167 -7.89 -6.59 12.16
CA LEU A 167 -6.76 -6.73 13.07
C LEU A 167 -6.22 -5.32 13.41
N ARG A 168 -6.00 -5.07 14.71
CA ARG A 168 -5.39 -3.82 15.17
C ARG A 168 -3.86 -3.91 15.04
N CYS A 169 -3.24 -2.83 14.58
CA CYS A 169 -1.79 -2.73 14.41
C CYS A 169 -1.08 -2.85 15.77
N SER A 170 -0.33 -3.93 15.98
CA SER A 170 0.36 -4.17 17.25
C SER A 170 1.34 -3.04 17.60
N GLY A 171 2.01 -2.46 16.61
CA GLY A 171 2.89 -1.31 16.83
C GLY A 171 2.15 -0.08 17.36
N HIS A 172 0.94 0.18 16.84
CA HIS A 172 0.09 1.25 17.33
C HIS A 172 -0.40 0.97 18.76
N ILE A 173 -0.83 -0.25 19.05
CA ILE A 173 -1.25 -0.66 20.40
C ILE A 173 -0.11 -0.51 21.41
N MET A 174 1.10 -0.95 21.07
CA MET A 174 2.27 -0.78 21.93
C MET A 174 2.58 0.70 22.19
N ASN A 175 2.44 1.56 21.16
CA ASN A 175 2.58 2.99 21.36
C ASN A 175 1.50 3.55 22.31
N LEU A 176 0.24 3.14 22.19
CA LEU A 176 -0.82 3.55 23.12
C LEU A 176 -0.50 3.14 24.57
N ILE A 177 -0.02 1.92 24.79
CA ILE A 177 0.40 1.42 26.12
C ILE A 177 1.50 2.32 26.69
N VAL A 178 2.54 2.61 25.91
CA VAL A 178 3.65 3.48 26.34
C VAL A 178 3.15 4.90 26.63
N GLN A 179 2.26 5.45 25.80
CA GLN A 179 1.69 6.78 25.99
C GLN A 179 0.81 6.85 27.24
N ALA A 180 0.01 5.82 27.53
CA ALA A 180 -0.79 5.73 28.74
C ALA A 180 0.10 5.65 30.00
N PHE A 181 1.17 4.86 29.93
CA PHE A 181 2.12 4.70 31.03
C PHE A 181 2.88 6.00 31.33
N LEU A 182 3.36 6.70 30.30
CA LEU A 182 4.14 7.93 30.46
C LEU A 182 3.28 9.16 30.75
N PHE A 183 2.03 9.21 30.25
CA PHE A 183 1.19 10.41 30.30
C PHE A 183 -0.20 10.11 30.88
N ARG A 184 -0.42 10.49 32.14
CA ARG A 184 -1.70 10.31 32.87
C ARG A 184 -2.91 10.90 32.15
N SER A 185 -2.74 11.99 31.41
CA SER A 185 -3.81 12.63 30.62
C SER A 185 -4.25 11.76 29.44
N LYS A 186 -3.34 11.01 28.83
CA LYS A 186 -3.64 10.09 27.73
C LYS A 186 -4.27 8.79 28.21
N ALA A 187 -3.93 8.33 29.42
CA ALA A 187 -4.53 7.14 30.02
C ALA A 187 -6.06 7.26 30.19
N LYS A 188 -6.57 8.44 30.57
CA LYS A 188 -8.03 8.67 30.69
C LYS A 188 -8.72 8.60 29.33
N LYS A 189 -8.14 9.25 28.32
CA LYS A 189 -8.71 9.27 26.97
C LYS A 189 -8.76 7.86 26.35
N ILE A 190 -7.69 7.08 26.51
CA ILE A 190 -7.66 5.69 26.01
C ILE A 190 -8.74 4.83 26.68
N GLN A 191 -8.98 5.01 27.98
CA GLN A 191 -10.06 4.29 28.69
C GLN A 191 -11.47 4.69 28.26
N GLU A 192 -11.67 5.92 27.81
CA GLU A 192 -12.94 6.41 27.27
C GLU A 192 -13.16 5.81 25.86
N ASP A 193 -12.16 5.90 24.98
CA ASP A 193 -12.19 5.34 23.62
C ASP A 193 -12.40 3.79 23.64
N GLU A 194 -11.81 3.07 24.60
CA GLU A 194 -12.01 1.62 24.77
C GLU A 194 -13.43 1.24 25.21
N ARG A 195 -14.11 2.08 26.00
CA ARG A 195 -15.48 1.80 26.46
C ARG A 195 -16.50 2.02 25.35
N GLU A 196 -16.34 3.08 24.57
CA GLU A 196 -17.21 3.36 23.41
C GLU A 196 -17.09 2.25 22.36
N GLY A 197 -15.88 1.74 22.12
CA GLY A 197 -15.67 0.62 21.18
C GLY A 197 -16.19 -0.75 21.63
N ILE A 198 -16.55 -0.92 22.91
CA ILE A 198 -17.18 -2.16 23.43
C ILE A 198 -18.71 -2.04 23.43
N ASP A 199 -19.25 -0.84 23.67
CA ASP A 199 -20.70 -0.60 23.73
C ASP A 199 -21.36 -0.51 22.34
N GLU A 200 -20.59 -0.33 21.26
CA GLU A 200 -21.06 -0.31 19.87
C GLU A 200 -20.88 -1.64 19.09
N ALA A 201 -20.31 -2.68 19.73
CA ALA A 201 -20.09 -4.02 19.14
C ALA A 201 -21.18 -5.04 19.54
#